data_AF-A0A1G5B6A8-F1
#
_entry.id   AF-A0A1G5B6A8-F1
#
_cell.length_a   1.000
_cell.length_b   1.000
_cell.length_c   1.000
_cell.angle_alpha   90.00
_cell.angle_beta   90.00
_cell.angle_gamma   90.00
#
_symmetry.space_group_name_H-M   'P 1'
#
loop_
_entity.id
_entity.type
_entity.pdbx_description
1 polymer ?
#
loop_
_entity_poly.entity_id
_entity_poly.type
_entity_poly.pdbx_seq_one_letter_code
_entity_poly.pdbx_strand_id
1 'polypeptide(L)'
;MPLGMPDRFLDALSGLTAKAVVTAFLLVLPQSAWAAFSCDSGTLDTTCEVTTDQTLAEGEVVEGAGHLIVRNGGVIRTNQAEKARMEMGGDITVEDGGLIRANLSLLQAANLTLEGDQGNGGGRIDVSGWGYRGGSQRQGGGGPGGGSDSTYRSGGGAGHGGGGGEGHPGAGSGGGAGGSEYGDHEAPTALGSGGGGGSYAAGGHGGGAVRLQVGGTLMVDGAIAADGYAGGNSDWDAGGGGAGGSIWVDAGILAGSGGIHANGGDGGSQGSGAGGGGA
;
A
#
# COMPACT_ATOMS: atom_id res chain seq x y z
N MET A 1 30.33 39.24 -18.76
CA MET A 1 31.50 38.52 -19.32
C MET A 1 30.98 37.32 -20.10
N PRO A 2 30.87 37.35 -21.43
CA PRO A 2 30.44 36.17 -22.18
C PRO A 2 31.67 35.47 -22.78
N LEU A 3 31.90 34.23 -22.37
CA LEU A 3 32.80 33.29 -23.05
C LEU A 3 31.94 32.33 -23.87
N GLY A 4 32.29 32.22 -25.15
CA GLY A 4 31.53 31.46 -26.15
C GLY A 4 31.69 29.94 -26.05
N MET A 5 30.74 29.26 -26.67
CA MET A 5 30.72 27.81 -26.88
C MET A 5 30.81 27.58 -28.41
N PRO A 6 31.68 26.68 -28.93
CA PRO A 6 31.70 26.40 -30.36
C PRO A 6 30.77 25.24 -30.73
N ASP A 7 29.86 25.53 -31.67
CA ASP A 7 28.99 24.56 -32.35
C ASP A 7 29.81 23.63 -33.25
N ARG A 8 29.92 22.36 -32.85
CA ARG A 8 30.28 21.26 -33.75
C ARG A 8 29.51 20.00 -33.38
N PHE A 9 28.23 19.97 -33.75
CA PHE A 9 27.43 18.74 -33.72
C PHE A 9 26.34 18.71 -34.80
N LEU A 10 26.54 19.40 -35.93
CA LEU A 10 25.56 19.49 -37.02
C LEU A 10 26.07 19.06 -38.41
N ASP A 11 27.23 18.40 -38.50
CA ASP A 11 27.84 17.98 -39.77
C ASP A 11 27.93 16.46 -39.99
N ALA A 12 27.07 15.67 -39.34
CA ALA A 12 27.06 14.20 -39.48
C ALA A 12 25.81 13.62 -40.16
N LEU A 13 25.03 14.42 -40.90
CA LEU A 13 23.77 13.96 -41.53
C LEU A 13 23.60 14.36 -43.01
N SER A 14 24.68 14.59 -43.76
CA SER A 14 24.59 14.91 -45.20
C SER A 14 24.76 13.70 -46.14
N GLY A 15 24.75 12.46 -45.63
CA GLY A 15 25.25 11.31 -46.41
C GLY A 15 24.41 10.03 -46.46
N LEU A 16 23.24 9.92 -45.85
CA LEU A 16 22.46 8.67 -45.90
C LEU A 16 21.30 8.75 -46.91
N THR A 17 21.50 8.04 -48.02
CA THR A 17 20.50 7.82 -49.07
C THR A 17 19.38 6.89 -48.56
N ALA A 18 18.16 7.12 -49.06
CA ALA A 18 16.97 6.38 -48.71
C ALA A 18 17.07 4.89 -49.12
N LYS A 19 17.59 4.05 -48.21
CA LYS A 19 17.37 2.59 -48.09
C LYS A 19 18.30 2.03 -47.01
N ALA A 20 17.94 2.21 -45.75
CA ALA A 20 18.47 1.40 -44.66
C ALA A 20 17.34 1.14 -43.67
N VAL A 21 17.07 -0.14 -43.49
CA VAL A 21 15.96 -0.73 -42.79
C VAL A 21 15.94 -0.32 -41.32
N VAL A 22 14.71 -0.05 -40.86
CA VAL A 22 14.22 0.03 -39.48
C VAL A 22 15.04 -0.81 -38.49
N THR A 23 15.87 -0.13 -37.70
CA THR A 23 16.11 -0.47 -36.30
C THR A 23 16.21 0.85 -35.55
N ALA A 24 15.06 1.49 -35.34
CA ALA A 24 14.98 2.55 -34.36
C ALA A 24 15.22 1.89 -32.99
N PHE A 25 16.47 1.98 -32.52
CA PHE A 25 16.78 1.82 -31.11
C PHE A 25 15.91 2.85 -30.39
N LEU A 26 14.77 2.40 -29.87
CA LEU A 26 13.99 3.14 -28.90
C LEU A 26 14.92 3.23 -27.69
N LEU A 27 15.71 4.29 -27.64
CA LEU A 27 16.39 4.71 -26.43
C LEU A 27 15.25 5.08 -25.47
N VAL A 28 14.73 4.08 -24.77
CA VAL A 28 13.90 4.31 -23.59
C VAL A 28 14.85 5.02 -22.64
N LEU A 29 14.77 6.34 -22.64
CA LEU A 29 15.30 7.13 -21.54
C LEU A 29 14.64 6.52 -20.30
N PRO A 30 15.40 5.96 -19.34
CA PRO A 30 14.81 5.38 -18.15
C PRO A 30 14.03 6.51 -17.49
N GLN A 31 12.71 6.34 -17.46
CA GLN A 31 11.83 7.25 -16.75
C GLN A 31 12.26 7.22 -15.29
N SER A 32 12.69 8.38 -14.79
CA SER A 32 13.09 8.64 -13.39
C SER A 32 14.05 7.63 -12.76
N ALA A 33 15.30 8.05 -12.61
CA ALA A 33 16.26 7.40 -11.71
C ALA A 33 15.79 7.50 -10.25
N TRP A 34 14.83 6.66 -9.85
CA TRP A 34 14.76 6.19 -8.48
C TRP A 34 15.87 5.17 -8.31
N ALA A 35 16.57 5.21 -7.18
CA ALA A 35 17.49 4.15 -6.83
C ALA A 35 16.66 2.87 -6.74
N ALA A 36 16.99 1.88 -7.58
CA ALA A 36 16.45 0.54 -7.44
C ALA A 36 16.76 0.02 -6.02
N PHE A 37 15.87 -0.80 -5.47
CA PHE A 37 16.07 -1.48 -4.20
C PHE A 37 17.49 -2.01 -4.10
N SER A 38 18.16 -1.69 -2.99
CA SER A 38 19.50 -2.18 -2.69
C SER A 38 19.56 -2.65 -1.26
N CYS A 39 20.24 -3.76 -1.05
CA CYS A 39 20.62 -4.20 0.29
C CYS A 39 21.56 -3.17 0.93
N ASP A 40 21.44 -2.96 2.24
CA ASP A 40 22.42 -2.18 3.00
C ASP A 40 23.70 -2.99 3.23
N SER A 41 23.56 -4.32 3.31
CA SER A 41 24.65 -5.29 3.36
C SER A 41 24.31 -6.55 2.58
N GLY A 42 25.33 -7.16 1.97
CA GLY A 42 25.20 -8.36 1.13
C GLY A 42 24.49 -8.10 -0.21
N THR A 43 23.83 -9.12 -0.76
CA THR A 43 23.17 -9.06 -2.08
C THR A 43 21.88 -9.89 -2.11
N LEU A 44 21.02 -9.62 -3.08
CA LEU A 44 19.78 -10.37 -3.33
C LEU A 44 20.01 -11.86 -3.67
N ASP A 45 21.20 -12.23 -4.15
CA ASP A 45 21.57 -13.63 -4.45
C ASP A 45 22.25 -14.36 -3.27
N THR A 46 22.52 -13.67 -2.16
CA THR A 46 23.19 -14.25 -0.98
C THR A 46 22.34 -14.03 0.27
N THR A 47 22.77 -13.14 1.16
CA THR A 47 21.95 -12.64 2.27
C THR A 47 21.87 -11.14 2.12
N CYS A 48 20.69 -10.64 1.78
CA CYS A 48 20.39 -9.23 1.67
C CYS A 48 19.88 -8.73 3.02
N GLU A 49 20.56 -7.76 3.61
CA GLU A 49 20.12 -7.14 4.86
C GLU A 49 19.59 -5.72 4.60
N VAL A 50 18.42 -5.43 5.15
CA VAL A 50 17.80 -4.11 5.15
C VAL A 50 17.71 -3.61 6.59
N THR A 51 18.42 -2.51 6.85
CA THR A 51 18.53 -1.78 8.12
C THR A 51 18.04 -0.34 8.01
N THR A 52 17.82 0.15 6.78
CA THR A 52 17.37 1.50 6.47
C THR A 52 16.05 1.50 5.69
N ASP A 53 15.51 2.69 5.45
CA ASP A 53 14.31 2.92 4.65
C ASP A 53 14.57 2.71 3.15
N GLN A 54 13.97 1.67 2.58
CA GLN A 54 13.98 1.36 1.15
C GLN A 54 12.58 1.64 0.57
N THR A 55 12.51 2.48 -0.47
CA THR A 55 11.24 2.80 -1.15
C THR A 55 11.20 2.14 -2.50
N LEU A 56 10.24 1.22 -2.69
CA LEU A 56 9.96 0.59 -3.97
C LEU A 56 9.07 1.49 -4.82
N ALA A 57 9.40 1.61 -6.10
CA ALA A 57 8.56 2.28 -7.08
C ALA A 57 7.37 1.40 -7.52
N GLU A 58 6.35 2.04 -8.11
CA GLU A 58 5.24 1.33 -8.76
C GLU A 58 5.76 0.33 -9.80
N GLY A 59 5.36 -0.93 -9.64
CA GLY A 59 5.74 -2.03 -10.52
C GLY A 59 7.18 -2.54 -10.34
N GLU A 60 7.94 -2.01 -9.38
CA GLU A 60 9.29 -2.49 -9.10
C GLU A 60 9.27 -3.97 -8.65
N VAL A 61 10.31 -4.70 -9.05
CA VAL A 61 10.49 -6.12 -8.75
C VAL A 61 11.81 -6.27 -8.00
N VAL A 62 11.71 -6.71 -6.74
CA VAL A 62 12.88 -7.12 -5.95
C VAL A 62 13.02 -8.62 -6.10
N GLU A 63 14.03 -9.07 -6.84
CA GLU A 63 14.24 -10.50 -7.14
C GLU A 63 15.66 -10.96 -6.86
N GLY A 64 15.81 -12.20 -6.38
CA GLY A 64 17.13 -12.81 -6.16
C GLY A 64 17.04 -14.23 -5.62
N ALA A 65 18.13 -14.99 -5.80
CA ALA A 65 18.17 -16.39 -5.35
C ALA A 65 18.38 -16.57 -3.83
N GLY A 66 18.77 -15.51 -3.12
CA GLY A 66 19.21 -15.53 -1.74
C GLY A 66 18.10 -15.33 -0.71
N HIS A 67 18.53 -14.97 0.50
CA HIS A 67 17.69 -14.65 1.65
C HIS A 67 17.55 -13.14 1.81
N LEU A 68 16.38 -12.67 2.25
CA LEU A 68 16.16 -11.27 2.62
C LEU A 68 15.88 -11.18 4.12
N ILE A 69 16.61 -10.31 4.81
CA ILE A 69 16.42 -10.04 6.23
C ILE A 69 16.11 -8.55 6.40
N VAL A 70 14.88 -8.24 6.83
CA VAL A 70 14.51 -6.92 7.30
C VAL A 70 14.81 -6.86 8.79
N ARG A 71 15.93 -6.23 9.13
CA ARG A 71 16.46 -6.12 10.49
C ARG A 71 15.59 -5.17 11.32
N ASN A 72 15.83 -5.14 12.64
CA ASN A 72 15.27 -4.12 13.52
C ASN A 72 15.52 -2.70 12.98
N GLY A 73 14.44 -1.93 12.80
CA GLY A 73 14.50 -0.56 12.25
C GLY A 73 14.58 -0.48 10.72
N GLY A 74 14.80 -1.60 10.02
CA GLY A 74 14.72 -1.66 8.56
C GLY A 74 13.28 -1.53 8.07
N VAL A 75 13.07 -0.74 7.01
CA VAL A 75 11.74 -0.50 6.44
C VAL A 75 11.77 -0.69 4.93
N ILE A 76 10.93 -1.56 4.40
CA ILE A 76 10.65 -1.65 2.96
C ILE A 76 9.24 -1.10 2.73
N ARG A 77 9.08 -0.11 1.85
CA ARG A 77 7.77 0.52 1.61
C ARG A 77 7.53 0.87 0.16
N THR A 78 6.27 0.90 -0.25
CA THR A 78 5.84 1.59 -1.48
C THR A 78 5.27 2.96 -1.13
N ASN A 79 5.07 3.83 -2.12
CA ASN A 79 4.16 4.96 -1.89
C ASN A 79 2.71 4.44 -1.76
N GLN A 80 1.84 5.29 -1.23
CA GLN A 80 0.45 4.93 -0.97
C GLN A 80 -0.28 4.49 -2.24
N ALA A 81 -1.01 3.38 -2.14
CA ALA A 81 -1.71 2.70 -3.23
C ALA A 81 -0.83 2.18 -4.39
N GLU A 82 0.49 2.39 -4.35
CA GLU A 82 1.43 1.78 -5.30
C GLU A 82 1.73 0.34 -4.89
N LYS A 83 1.93 -0.53 -5.89
CA LYS A 83 2.20 -1.96 -5.77
C LYS A 83 3.58 -2.31 -6.32
N ALA A 84 4.27 -3.21 -5.64
CA ALA A 84 5.51 -3.82 -6.11
C ALA A 84 5.40 -5.36 -6.09
N ARG A 85 6.49 -6.03 -6.46
CA ARG A 85 6.70 -7.47 -6.28
C ARG A 85 8.01 -7.74 -5.55
N MET A 86 8.01 -8.82 -4.78
CA MET A 86 9.19 -9.34 -4.09
C MET A 86 9.25 -10.85 -4.35
N GLU A 87 10.31 -11.31 -4.99
CA GLU A 87 10.42 -12.68 -5.50
C GLU A 87 11.78 -13.26 -5.07
N MET A 88 11.83 -13.77 -3.83
CA MET A 88 13.04 -14.36 -3.26
C MET A 88 13.02 -15.88 -3.43
N GLY A 89 14.14 -16.42 -3.90
CA GLY A 89 14.36 -17.87 -3.99
C GLY A 89 14.59 -18.53 -2.63
N GLY A 90 15.17 -17.78 -1.69
CA GLY A 90 15.41 -18.21 -0.32
C GLY A 90 14.34 -17.71 0.66
N ASP A 91 14.74 -17.65 1.93
CA ASP A 91 13.87 -17.25 3.02
C ASP A 91 13.77 -15.72 3.14
N ILE A 92 12.61 -15.25 3.59
CA ILE A 92 12.40 -13.87 4.02
C ILE A 92 12.18 -13.87 5.53
N THR A 93 13.00 -13.12 6.25
CA THR A 93 12.84 -12.91 7.70
C THR A 93 12.63 -11.43 7.96
N VAL A 94 11.55 -11.09 8.67
CA VAL A 94 11.35 -9.77 9.25
C VAL A 94 11.56 -9.94 10.75
N GLU A 95 12.69 -9.42 11.23
CA GLU A 95 13.07 -9.49 12.64
C GLU A 95 12.17 -8.58 13.49
N ASP A 96 12.22 -8.76 14.81
CA ASP A 96 11.57 -7.85 15.75
C ASP A 96 11.93 -6.38 15.45
N GLY A 97 10.94 -5.54 15.16
CA GLY A 97 11.11 -4.14 14.81
C GLY A 97 11.42 -3.85 13.34
N GLY A 98 11.51 -4.88 12.48
CA GLY A 98 11.53 -4.73 11.02
C GLY A 98 10.12 -4.53 10.45
N LEU A 99 10.00 -3.77 9.36
CA LEU A 99 8.72 -3.43 8.76
C LEU A 99 8.71 -3.54 7.23
N ILE A 100 7.75 -4.28 6.70
CA ILE A 100 7.34 -4.21 5.29
C ILE A 100 6.00 -3.48 5.22
N ARG A 101 6.01 -2.23 4.74
CA ARG A 101 4.84 -1.39 4.48
C ARG A 101 4.72 -1.13 2.97
N ALA A 102 4.62 -2.20 2.21
CA ALA A 102 4.56 -2.17 0.76
C ALA A 102 3.33 -2.95 0.30
N ASN A 103 2.51 -2.39 -0.59
CA ASN A 103 1.52 -3.23 -1.25
C ASN A 103 2.26 -4.17 -2.20
N LEU A 104 2.06 -5.47 -2.03
CA LEU A 104 2.77 -6.49 -2.77
C LEU A 104 1.76 -7.32 -3.56
N SER A 105 1.80 -7.14 -4.89
CA SER A 105 1.01 -7.98 -5.80
C SER A 105 1.49 -9.44 -5.79
N LEU A 106 2.73 -9.66 -5.34
CA LEU A 106 3.31 -10.95 -4.99
C LEU A 106 4.50 -10.72 -4.04
N LEU A 107 4.52 -11.44 -2.93
CA LEU A 107 5.68 -11.72 -2.10
C LEU A 107 5.89 -13.24 -2.15
N GLN A 108 6.94 -13.67 -2.84
CA GLN A 108 7.32 -15.07 -2.95
C GLN A 108 8.57 -15.36 -2.11
N ALA A 109 8.54 -16.45 -1.35
CA ALA A 109 9.66 -16.91 -0.53
C ALA A 109 9.65 -18.44 -0.36
N ALA A 110 10.81 -19.02 -0.03
CA ALA A 110 10.89 -20.42 0.42
C ALA A 110 10.22 -20.58 1.79
N ASN A 111 10.64 -19.79 2.78
CA ASN A 111 9.94 -19.62 4.06
C ASN A 111 9.81 -18.12 4.35
N LEU A 112 8.76 -17.73 5.07
CA LEU A 112 8.55 -16.36 5.54
C LEU A 112 8.38 -16.37 7.05
N THR A 113 9.25 -15.67 7.77
CA THR A 113 9.21 -15.56 9.23
C THR A 113 9.03 -14.11 9.65
N LEU A 114 7.98 -13.85 10.43
CA LEU A 114 7.74 -12.58 11.11
C LEU A 114 7.96 -12.80 12.60
N GLU A 115 9.09 -12.36 13.13
CA GLU A 115 9.48 -12.60 14.53
C GLU A 115 8.73 -11.69 15.52
N GLY A 116 8.79 -12.00 16.82
CA GLY A 116 8.31 -11.13 17.91
C GLY A 116 6.99 -11.55 18.55
N ASP A 117 6.49 -10.74 19.49
CA ASP A 117 5.35 -11.08 20.35
C ASP A 117 4.18 -10.08 20.20
N GLN A 118 2.95 -10.53 20.42
CA GLN A 118 1.68 -9.96 19.94
C GLN A 118 1.24 -8.55 20.43
N GLY A 119 2.13 -7.76 21.05
CA GLY A 119 1.70 -6.61 21.86
C GLY A 119 2.07 -5.22 21.37
N ASN A 120 3.30 -4.99 20.92
CA ASN A 120 3.83 -3.64 20.60
C ASN A 120 5.23 -3.65 19.95
N GLY A 121 5.66 -4.82 19.48
CA GLY A 121 6.92 -5.09 18.80
C GLY A 121 6.71 -6.29 17.88
N GLY A 122 7.71 -6.65 17.09
CA GLY A 122 7.71 -7.76 16.15
C GLY A 122 7.99 -7.32 14.72
N GLY A 123 8.42 -8.28 13.91
CA GLY A 123 8.51 -8.15 12.46
C GLY A 123 7.12 -8.10 11.86
N ARG A 124 6.89 -7.13 10.98
CA ARG A 124 5.54 -6.84 10.47
C ARG A 124 5.52 -6.70 8.96
N ILE A 125 4.47 -7.26 8.37
CA ILE A 125 3.95 -6.80 7.09
C ILE A 125 2.72 -5.96 7.42
N ASP A 126 2.85 -4.65 7.49
CA ASP A 126 1.76 -3.75 7.88
C ASP A 126 1.53 -2.71 6.79
N VAL A 127 0.48 -2.98 6.01
CA VAL A 127 -0.04 -2.11 4.96
C VAL A 127 -1.34 -1.44 5.38
N SER A 128 -1.57 -1.28 6.68
CA SER A 128 -2.74 -0.55 7.18
C SER A 128 -2.72 0.90 6.70
N GLY A 129 -3.87 1.40 6.23
CA GLY A 129 -4.01 2.72 5.62
C GLY A 129 -3.20 2.94 4.31
N TRP A 130 -2.57 1.90 3.76
CA TRP A 130 -1.72 2.00 2.57
C TRP A 130 -2.43 1.76 1.23
N GLY A 131 -3.76 1.65 1.26
CA GLY A 131 -4.65 1.60 0.11
C GLY A 131 -5.06 3.00 -0.36
N TYR A 132 -6.30 3.13 -0.85
CA TYR A 132 -6.79 4.40 -1.40
C TYR A 132 -6.92 5.48 -0.33
N ARG A 133 -6.69 6.73 -0.73
CA ARG A 133 -6.78 7.86 0.20
C ARG A 133 -8.22 8.11 0.64
N GLY A 134 -8.43 8.32 1.94
CA GLY A 134 -9.64 8.96 2.46
C GLY A 134 -9.81 10.37 1.91
N GLY A 135 -11.06 10.80 1.84
CA GLY A 135 -11.43 12.12 1.37
C GLY A 135 -10.97 13.21 2.31
N SER A 136 -10.46 14.32 1.76
CA SER A 136 -10.31 15.56 2.55
C SER A 136 -11.69 16.08 2.97
N GLN A 137 -11.73 17.13 3.80
CA GLN A 137 -12.98 17.79 4.17
C GLN A 137 -13.84 18.08 2.92
N ARG A 138 -15.10 17.60 2.94
CA ARG A 138 -16.08 17.74 1.84
C ARG A 138 -15.63 17.11 0.52
N GLN A 139 -14.88 16.01 0.60
CA GLN A 139 -14.45 15.24 -0.56
C GLN A 139 -14.69 13.75 -0.32
N GLY A 140 -15.09 13.05 -1.39
CA GLY A 140 -15.30 11.61 -1.33
C GLY A 140 -13.98 10.89 -1.13
N GLY A 141 -14.05 9.70 -0.54
CA GLY A 141 -12.90 8.81 -0.48
C GLY A 141 -12.53 8.26 -1.86
N GLY A 142 -11.24 7.97 -2.05
CA GLY A 142 -10.76 7.32 -3.26
C GLY A 142 -11.07 5.82 -3.26
N GLY A 143 -11.07 5.24 -4.46
CA GLY A 143 -11.23 3.80 -4.68
C GLY A 143 -12.64 3.38 -5.11
N PRO A 144 -12.83 2.11 -5.54
CA PRO A 144 -14.08 1.64 -6.12
C PRO A 144 -15.28 1.67 -5.15
N GLY A 145 -15.03 1.57 -3.86
CA GLY A 145 -16.03 1.66 -2.79
C GLY A 145 -15.76 2.85 -1.88
N GLY A 146 -15.26 3.96 -2.43
CA GLY A 146 -15.02 5.19 -1.67
C GLY A 146 -16.30 5.72 -1.03
N GLY A 147 -16.21 6.09 0.25
CA GLY A 147 -17.34 6.73 0.95
C GLY A 147 -17.65 8.12 0.37
N SER A 148 -18.92 8.49 0.29
CA SER A 148 -19.32 9.81 -0.22
C SER A 148 -19.02 10.91 0.80
N ASP A 149 -18.75 12.11 0.30
CA ASP A 149 -18.58 13.29 1.15
C ASP A 149 -19.89 13.77 1.76
N SER A 150 -19.75 14.66 2.75
CA SER A 150 -20.84 15.52 3.19
C SER A 150 -20.37 16.95 3.35
N THR A 151 -21.14 17.88 2.78
CA THR A 151 -20.90 19.33 2.89
C THR A 151 -21.52 19.96 4.14
N TYR A 152 -22.37 19.21 4.85
CA TYR A 152 -23.07 19.70 6.04
C TYR A 152 -22.83 18.85 7.31
N ARG A 153 -22.43 17.58 7.18
CA ARG A 153 -22.31 16.61 8.28
C ARG A 153 -21.19 15.60 8.03
N SER A 154 -21.38 14.36 8.49
CA SER A 154 -20.38 13.30 8.44
C SER A 154 -20.29 12.64 7.07
N GLY A 155 -19.07 12.29 6.68
CA GLY A 155 -18.83 11.48 5.48
C GLY A 155 -19.24 10.01 5.68
N GLY A 156 -19.51 9.30 4.58
CA GLY A 156 -19.83 7.89 4.59
C GLY A 156 -18.59 7.01 4.73
N GLY A 157 -18.74 5.83 5.31
CA GLY A 157 -17.69 4.80 5.36
C GLY A 157 -17.39 4.22 3.99
N ALA A 158 -16.19 3.70 3.81
CA ALA A 158 -15.82 2.97 2.60
C ALA A 158 -16.33 1.51 2.63
N GLY A 159 -16.60 0.93 1.46
CA GLY A 159 -16.91 -0.49 1.32
C GLY A 159 -15.71 -1.30 0.79
N HIS A 160 -15.61 -2.57 1.16
CA HIS A 160 -14.72 -3.59 0.57
C HIS A 160 -15.15 -4.98 1.08
N GLY A 161 -15.57 -5.90 0.20
CA GLY A 161 -16.21 -7.18 0.61
C GLY A 161 -17.61 -7.03 1.23
N GLY A 162 -18.03 -5.79 1.52
CA GLY A 162 -19.35 -5.38 1.99
C GLY A 162 -19.53 -3.87 1.75
N GLY A 163 -20.75 -3.38 1.98
CA GLY A 163 -21.08 -1.96 1.86
C GLY A 163 -20.66 -1.16 3.10
N GLY A 164 -20.07 0.01 2.90
CA GLY A 164 -19.72 0.90 3.99
C GLY A 164 -20.96 1.52 4.65
N GLY A 165 -20.87 1.86 5.94
CA GLY A 165 -22.00 2.51 6.61
C GLY A 165 -22.21 3.98 6.20
N GLU A 166 -23.45 4.46 6.37
CA GLU A 166 -23.80 5.85 6.06
C GLU A 166 -23.28 6.82 7.13
N GLY A 167 -22.88 8.01 6.69
CA GLY A 167 -22.58 9.12 7.57
C GLY A 167 -23.84 9.60 8.28
N HIS A 168 -23.70 10.04 9.53
CA HIS A 168 -24.85 10.49 10.31
C HIS A 168 -25.50 11.76 9.70
N PRO A 169 -26.83 11.74 9.43
CA PRO A 169 -27.53 12.81 8.71
C PRO A 169 -27.76 14.08 9.56
N GLY A 170 -27.88 13.95 10.89
CA GLY A 170 -28.28 15.08 11.73
C GLY A 170 -29.71 15.57 11.43
N ALA A 171 -30.09 16.71 12.00
CA ALA A 171 -31.44 17.27 11.84
C ALA A 171 -31.59 18.00 10.49
N GLY A 172 -31.92 17.26 9.42
CA GLY A 172 -32.48 17.83 8.18
C GLY A 172 -31.61 17.83 6.92
N SER A 173 -30.39 17.27 6.96
CA SER A 173 -29.55 17.05 5.78
C SER A 173 -29.14 15.57 5.69
N GLY A 174 -28.91 15.02 4.51
CA GLY A 174 -28.34 13.67 4.38
C GLY A 174 -26.87 13.65 4.78
N GLY A 175 -26.42 12.58 5.44
CA GLY A 175 -24.99 12.30 5.60
C GLY A 175 -24.40 11.74 4.30
N GLY A 176 -23.09 11.59 4.25
CA GLY A 176 -22.44 10.94 3.11
C GLY A 176 -22.90 9.49 3.00
N ALA A 177 -23.30 9.06 1.80
CA ALA A 177 -23.62 7.66 1.54
C ALA A 177 -22.37 6.77 1.72
N GLY A 178 -22.59 5.55 2.23
CA GLY A 178 -21.55 4.55 2.31
C GLY A 178 -21.07 4.09 0.93
N GLY A 179 -19.83 3.59 0.89
CA GLY A 179 -19.24 3.01 -0.30
C GLY A 179 -19.89 1.68 -0.69
N SER A 180 -19.92 1.37 -1.98
CA SER A 180 -20.39 0.07 -2.47
C SER A 180 -19.39 -1.06 -2.20
N GLU A 181 -19.89 -2.29 -2.14
CA GLU A 181 -19.04 -3.48 -2.10
C GLU A 181 -18.25 -3.66 -3.40
N TYR A 182 -17.05 -4.21 -3.28
CA TYR A 182 -16.23 -4.68 -4.39
C TYR A 182 -15.17 -5.64 -3.86
N GLY A 183 -14.39 -6.21 -4.78
CA GLY A 183 -13.32 -7.17 -4.47
C GLY A 183 -13.70 -8.57 -4.95
N ASP A 184 -12.71 -9.46 -4.88
CA ASP A 184 -12.87 -10.87 -5.20
C ASP A 184 -12.37 -11.68 -4.01
N HIS A 185 -13.25 -12.49 -3.43
CA HIS A 185 -12.91 -13.32 -2.27
C HIS A 185 -12.14 -14.59 -2.67
N GLU A 186 -12.20 -15.01 -3.94
CA GLU A 186 -11.42 -16.12 -4.48
C GLU A 186 -9.99 -15.69 -4.86
N ALA A 187 -9.81 -14.40 -5.19
CA ALA A 187 -8.52 -13.80 -5.54
C ALA A 187 -8.33 -12.39 -4.92
N PRO A 188 -8.21 -12.27 -3.59
CA PRO A 188 -8.20 -10.98 -2.91
C PRO A 188 -6.90 -10.21 -3.19
N THR A 189 -6.98 -9.24 -4.10
CA THR A 189 -5.85 -8.39 -4.51
C THR A 189 -6.18 -6.90 -4.49
N ALA A 190 -7.42 -6.57 -4.14
CA ALA A 190 -7.91 -5.21 -4.19
C ALA A 190 -7.43 -4.41 -2.97
N LEU A 191 -7.07 -3.15 -3.20
CA LEU A 191 -6.77 -2.21 -2.12
C LEU A 191 -8.09 -1.77 -1.47
N GLY A 192 -8.06 -1.50 -0.17
CA GLY A 192 -9.16 -0.90 0.56
C GLY A 192 -9.42 0.54 0.11
N SER A 193 -10.70 0.91 0.03
CA SER A 193 -11.14 2.25 -0.35
C SER A 193 -11.03 3.23 0.82
N GLY A 194 -10.88 4.52 0.52
CA GLY A 194 -10.88 5.57 1.52
C GLY A 194 -12.30 5.95 1.96
N GLY A 195 -12.47 6.33 3.23
CA GLY A 195 -13.73 6.88 3.74
C GLY A 195 -13.98 8.30 3.20
N GLY A 196 -15.24 8.72 3.20
CA GLY A 196 -15.65 10.06 2.80
C GLY A 196 -15.31 11.11 3.87
N GLY A 197 -14.93 12.31 3.44
CA GLY A 197 -14.73 13.45 4.32
C GLY A 197 -16.06 14.09 4.73
N GLY A 198 -16.19 14.38 6.03
CA GLY A 198 -17.22 15.28 6.54
C GLY A 198 -16.92 16.74 6.21
N SER A 199 -17.72 17.66 6.73
CA SER A 199 -17.54 19.10 6.52
C SER A 199 -16.28 19.66 7.16
N TYR A 200 -15.84 19.07 8.27
CA TYR A 200 -14.69 19.48 9.08
C TYR A 200 -13.77 18.31 9.47
N ALA A 201 -14.09 17.09 9.05
CA ALA A 201 -13.28 15.89 9.31
C ALA A 201 -12.89 15.19 8.00
N ALA A 202 -11.65 14.71 7.91
CA ALA A 202 -11.19 13.89 6.79
C ALA A 202 -11.63 12.43 6.97
N GLY A 203 -11.82 11.70 5.87
CA GLY A 203 -12.07 10.26 5.90
C GLY A 203 -10.80 9.46 6.14
N GLY A 204 -10.94 8.24 6.64
CA GLY A 204 -9.84 7.31 6.86
C GLY A 204 -9.28 6.75 5.56
N HIS A 205 -7.96 6.52 5.50
CA HIS A 205 -7.33 5.83 4.36
C HIS A 205 -7.69 4.33 4.38
N GLY A 206 -7.89 3.72 3.22
CA GLY A 206 -8.15 2.28 3.14
C GLY A 206 -6.88 1.45 3.35
N GLY A 207 -7.06 0.19 3.75
CA GLY A 207 -5.98 -0.78 3.91
C GLY A 207 -5.32 -1.18 2.58
N GLY A 208 -4.06 -1.58 2.64
CA GLY A 208 -3.29 -2.01 1.49
C GLY A 208 -3.61 -3.42 1.02
N ALA A 209 -2.79 -3.99 0.14
CA ALA A 209 -2.96 -5.37 -0.31
C ALA A 209 -1.64 -6.11 -0.39
N VAL A 210 -1.62 -7.33 0.13
CA VAL A 210 -0.47 -8.24 0.06
C VAL A 210 -0.90 -9.64 -0.36
N ARG A 211 -0.20 -10.19 -1.35
CA ARG A 211 -0.32 -11.60 -1.76
C ARG A 211 0.97 -12.33 -1.40
N LEU A 212 0.87 -13.30 -0.51
CA LEU A 212 1.98 -14.11 -0.03
C LEU A 212 1.93 -15.48 -0.69
N GLN A 213 3.03 -15.88 -1.31
CA GLN A 213 3.24 -17.21 -1.87
C GLN A 213 4.48 -17.84 -1.22
N VAL A 214 4.27 -18.70 -0.23
CA VAL A 214 5.33 -19.27 0.60
C VAL A 214 5.41 -20.77 0.37
N GLY A 215 6.50 -21.24 -0.24
CA GLY A 215 6.62 -22.65 -0.61
C GLY A 215 6.62 -23.61 0.60
N GLY A 216 7.20 -23.17 1.71
CA GLY A 216 7.32 -23.91 2.96
C GLY A 216 6.46 -23.30 4.07
N THR A 217 7.10 -22.84 5.13
CA THR A 217 6.40 -22.31 6.32
C THR A 217 6.29 -20.80 6.27
N LEU A 218 5.07 -20.30 6.42
CA LEU A 218 4.76 -18.95 6.85
C LEU A 218 4.61 -18.96 8.38
N MET A 219 5.63 -18.49 9.09
CA MET A 219 5.64 -18.33 10.55
C MET A 219 5.32 -16.88 10.90
N VAL A 220 4.17 -16.65 11.54
CA VAL A 220 3.71 -15.32 11.96
C VAL A 220 3.65 -15.30 13.48
N ASP A 221 4.72 -14.87 14.13
CA ASP A 221 4.72 -14.54 15.56
C ASP A 221 4.50 -13.02 15.77
N GLY A 222 4.96 -12.21 14.82
CA GLY A 222 4.59 -10.81 14.63
C GLY A 222 3.21 -10.62 14.00
N ALA A 223 3.09 -9.76 12.97
CA ALA A 223 1.77 -9.46 12.38
C ALA A 223 1.77 -9.22 10.87
N ILE A 224 0.66 -9.60 10.23
CA ILE A 224 0.29 -9.19 8.87
C ILE A 224 -1.01 -8.37 8.97
N ALA A 225 -0.93 -7.08 8.63
CA ALA A 225 -2.03 -6.14 8.80
C ALA A 225 -2.33 -5.39 7.50
N ALA A 226 -3.61 -5.26 7.17
CA ALA A 226 -4.11 -4.47 6.05
C ALA A 226 -5.37 -3.69 6.46
N ASP A 227 -5.36 -3.10 7.66
CA ASP A 227 -6.54 -2.42 8.20
C ASP A 227 -6.80 -1.07 7.52
N GLY A 228 -8.06 -0.68 7.43
CA GLY A 228 -8.45 0.69 7.15
C GLY A 228 -8.18 1.58 8.35
N TYR A 229 -7.83 2.83 8.11
CA TYR A 229 -7.72 3.84 9.16
C TYR A 229 -9.08 4.41 9.54
N ALA A 230 -9.20 4.83 10.79
CA ALA A 230 -10.38 5.51 11.27
C ALA A 230 -10.59 6.86 10.58
N GLY A 231 -11.84 7.27 10.46
CA GLY A 231 -12.21 8.63 10.06
C GLY A 231 -11.77 9.67 11.09
N GLY A 232 -11.49 10.89 10.64
CA GLY A 232 -11.17 12.01 11.50
C GLY A 232 -12.38 12.47 12.34
N ASN A 233 -12.08 13.20 13.41
CA ASN A 233 -13.09 13.73 14.34
C ASN A 233 -13.15 15.25 14.24
N SER A 234 -14.34 15.83 14.41
CA SER A 234 -14.55 17.25 14.67
C SER A 234 -15.65 17.47 15.69
N ASP A 235 -15.82 18.71 16.16
CA ASP A 235 -16.86 19.08 17.12
C ASP A 235 -18.29 18.96 16.54
N TRP A 236 -18.43 18.91 15.21
CA TRP A 236 -19.72 19.06 14.52
C TRP A 236 -20.05 17.91 13.55
N ASP A 237 -19.03 17.14 13.16
CA ASP A 237 -19.11 16.03 12.21
C ASP A 237 -17.99 15.00 12.40
N ALA A 238 -17.99 13.97 11.57
CA ALA A 238 -16.96 12.93 11.52
C ALA A 238 -16.65 12.53 10.08
N GLY A 239 -15.43 12.05 9.84
CA GLY A 239 -15.09 11.34 8.61
C GLY A 239 -15.59 9.90 8.66
N GLY A 240 -15.84 9.31 7.49
CA GLY A 240 -16.06 7.88 7.39
C GLY A 240 -14.76 7.08 7.57
N GLY A 241 -14.88 5.85 8.07
CA GLY A 241 -13.75 4.92 8.15
C GLY A 241 -13.28 4.46 6.78
N GLY A 242 -11.98 4.22 6.64
CA GLY A 242 -11.43 3.56 5.46
C GLY A 242 -11.74 2.05 5.48
N ALA A 243 -11.85 1.43 4.32
CA ALA A 243 -12.13 0.00 4.24
C ALA A 243 -10.86 -0.82 4.51
N GLY A 244 -11.04 -2.03 5.02
CA GLY A 244 -9.97 -3.03 5.08
C GLY A 244 -9.42 -3.35 3.69
N GLY A 245 -8.20 -3.85 3.67
CA GLY A 245 -7.48 -4.25 2.48
C GLY A 245 -7.64 -5.72 2.12
N SER A 246 -6.65 -6.26 1.40
CA SER A 246 -6.61 -7.68 1.02
C SER A 246 -5.35 -8.37 1.54
N ILE A 247 -5.52 -9.53 2.16
CA ILE A 247 -4.42 -10.43 2.52
C ILE A 247 -4.72 -11.77 1.86
N TRP A 248 -3.90 -12.16 0.87
CA TRP A 248 -4.00 -13.44 0.20
C TRP A 248 -2.81 -14.31 0.58
N VAL A 249 -3.05 -15.42 1.27
CA VAL A 249 -2.00 -16.36 1.69
C VAL A 249 -2.13 -17.68 0.93
N ASP A 250 -1.06 -18.06 0.24
CA ASP A 250 -0.80 -19.40 -0.25
C ASP A 250 0.50 -19.90 0.40
N ALA A 251 0.39 -20.81 1.37
CA ALA A 251 1.52 -21.30 2.15
C ALA A 251 1.43 -22.81 2.36
N GLY A 252 2.58 -23.50 2.35
CA GLY A 252 2.63 -24.93 2.69
C GLY A 252 2.20 -25.20 4.14
N ILE A 253 2.72 -24.40 5.08
CA ILE A 253 2.35 -24.43 6.49
C ILE A 253 2.13 -22.99 6.96
N LEU A 254 0.99 -22.71 7.59
CA LEU A 254 0.77 -21.49 8.35
C LEU A 254 0.91 -21.80 9.85
N ALA A 255 1.84 -21.12 10.52
CA ALA A 255 2.14 -21.31 11.94
C ALA A 255 2.43 -19.97 12.63
N GLY A 256 2.52 -20.02 13.95
CA GLY A 256 2.88 -18.88 14.79
C GLY A 256 1.74 -18.46 15.72
N SER A 257 2.10 -17.64 16.70
CA SER A 257 1.17 -17.11 17.71
C SER A 257 0.56 -15.76 17.31
N GLY A 258 0.82 -15.34 16.08
CA GLY A 258 0.67 -13.98 15.65
C GLY A 258 -0.70 -13.56 15.13
N GLY A 259 -0.78 -12.35 14.57
CA GLY A 259 -2.01 -11.73 14.11
C GLY A 259 -2.05 -11.53 12.60
N ILE A 260 -3.16 -11.91 11.96
CA ILE A 260 -3.44 -11.62 10.53
C ILE A 260 -4.81 -10.94 10.45
N HIS A 261 -4.88 -9.70 9.97
CA HIS A 261 -6.13 -8.93 9.95
C HIS A 261 -6.20 -7.87 8.84
N ALA A 262 -7.42 -7.64 8.34
CA ALA A 262 -7.75 -6.65 7.31
C ALA A 262 -9.12 -6.00 7.61
N ASN A 263 -9.25 -5.44 8.81
CA ASN A 263 -10.46 -4.83 9.32
C ASN A 263 -10.73 -3.48 8.66
N GLY A 264 -12.01 -3.11 8.55
CA GLY A 264 -12.41 -1.74 8.31
C GLY A 264 -11.99 -0.82 9.46
N GLY A 265 -11.72 0.44 9.13
CA GLY A 265 -11.52 1.49 10.12
C GLY A 265 -12.83 1.97 10.70
N ASP A 266 -12.79 2.40 11.96
CA ASP A 266 -13.96 3.02 12.59
C ASP A 266 -14.31 4.34 11.92
N GLY A 267 -15.60 4.66 11.90
CA GLY A 267 -16.02 6.02 11.70
C GLY A 267 -15.49 6.97 12.76
N GLY A 268 -15.30 8.24 12.41
CA GLY A 268 -14.98 9.25 13.41
C GLY A 268 -16.11 9.39 14.44
N SER A 269 -15.75 9.74 15.68
CA SER A 269 -16.68 9.95 16.79
C SER A 269 -16.98 11.44 17.01
N GLN A 270 -18.27 11.80 17.07
CA GLN A 270 -18.74 12.99 17.80
C GLN A 270 -19.20 12.57 19.21
N GLY A 271 -19.24 13.52 20.16
CA GLY A 271 -19.79 13.30 21.52
C GLY A 271 -21.28 12.88 21.60
N SER A 272 -21.94 12.57 20.48
CA SER A 272 -23.38 12.26 20.39
C SER A 272 -23.73 11.00 19.57
N GLY A 273 -22.81 10.04 19.38
CA GLY A 273 -23.19 8.68 18.95
C GLY A 273 -23.42 8.46 17.45
N ALA A 274 -22.90 9.34 16.60
CA ALA A 274 -22.80 9.12 15.15
C ALA A 274 -21.63 8.19 14.85
N GLY A 275 -21.84 6.86 14.83
CA GLY A 275 -20.87 5.94 14.24
C GLY A 275 -20.72 6.29 12.76
N GLY A 276 -19.50 6.61 12.32
CA GLY A 276 -19.25 6.63 10.87
C GLY A 276 -19.30 5.21 10.33
N GLY A 277 -19.50 5.09 9.02
CA GLY A 277 -19.56 3.78 8.40
C GLY A 277 -18.29 2.99 8.64
N GLY A 278 -18.41 1.89 9.38
CA GLY A 278 -17.48 0.79 9.26
C GLY A 278 -17.60 0.17 7.86
N ALA A 279 -16.58 -0.59 7.47
CA ALA A 279 -16.58 -1.40 6.25
C ALA A 279 -17.15 -2.80 6.49
#